data_AF-A0A5E4CWT3-F1
#
_entry.id   AF-A0A5E4CWT3-F1
#
_cell.length_a   1.000
_cell.length_b   1.000
_cell.length_c   1.000
_cell.angle_alpha   90.00
_cell.angle_beta   90.00
_cell.angle_gamma   90.00
#
_symmetry.space_group_name_H-M   'P 1'
#
loop_
_entity.id
_entity.type
_entity.pdbx_description
1 polymer ?
#
loop_
_entity_poly.entity_id
_entity_poly.type
_entity_poly.pdbx_seq_one_letter_code
_entity_poly.pdbx_strand_id
1 'polypeptide(L)'
;PFRKHGVIPLATYMQIYKKGDIVDIKGMGTVPKGMPHKCYHGKTGRVYNVTQHAVGIVVNKQVKGKILAKRINVRIEHIMHSKSRNSFLERMKENDQKKKEAKEKGTWVQ
;
A
#
# COMPACT_ATOMS: atom_id res chain seq x y z
N PRO A 1 -3.44 -12.78 -17.34
CA PRO A 1 -3.81 -11.72 -18.30
C PRO A 1 -3.01 -11.89 -19.59
N PHE A 2 -3.60 -11.56 -20.74
CA PHE A 2 -2.89 -11.64 -22.02
C PHE A 2 -1.56 -10.87 -21.95
N ARG A 3 -0.48 -11.48 -22.44
CA ARG A 3 0.90 -10.96 -22.41
C ARG A 3 1.48 -10.66 -21.01
N LYS A 4 0.97 -11.29 -19.96
CA LYS A 4 1.49 -11.18 -18.58
C LYS A 4 1.77 -12.56 -17.95
N HIS A 5 2.10 -13.53 -18.77
CA HIS A 5 2.48 -14.88 -18.33
C HIS A 5 4.00 -14.96 -18.11
N GLY A 6 4.45 -15.95 -17.34
CA GLY A 6 5.87 -16.17 -17.04
C GLY A 6 6.29 -15.66 -15.66
N VAL A 7 7.61 -15.61 -15.46
CA VAL A 7 8.26 -15.28 -14.19
C VAL A 7 8.04 -13.81 -13.84
N ILE A 8 7.83 -13.53 -12.55
CA ILE A 8 7.65 -12.17 -12.03
C ILE A 8 8.98 -11.40 -12.14
N PRO A 9 8.98 -10.13 -12.58
CA PRO A 9 10.22 -9.34 -12.65
C PRO A 9 10.85 -9.17 -11.26
N LEU A 10 12.19 -9.22 -11.22
CA LEU A 10 13.00 -9.07 -10.00
C LEU A 10 12.70 -7.79 -9.22
N ALA A 11 12.30 -6.73 -9.91
CA ALA A 11 11.90 -5.46 -9.30
C ALA A 11 10.82 -5.63 -8.22
N THR A 12 9.93 -6.62 -8.34
CA THR A 12 8.87 -6.88 -7.34
C THR A 12 9.46 -7.36 -6.01
N TYR A 13 10.49 -8.19 -6.05
CA TYR A 13 11.15 -8.73 -4.87
C TYR A 13 12.02 -7.70 -4.16
N MET A 14 12.59 -6.76 -4.93
CA MET A 14 13.46 -5.70 -4.41
C MET A 14 12.67 -4.52 -3.78
N GLN A 15 11.33 -4.55 -3.83
CA GLN A 15 10.52 -3.50 -3.21
C GLN A 15 10.62 -3.56 -1.69
N ILE A 16 11.03 -2.45 -1.09
CA ILE A 16 11.14 -2.30 0.36
C ILE A 16 9.78 -1.87 0.91
N TYR A 17 9.29 -2.61 1.91
CA TYR A 17 8.07 -2.28 2.64
C TYR A 17 8.42 -1.90 4.08
N LYS A 18 7.78 -0.86 4.60
CA LYS A 18 7.93 -0.39 5.98
C LYS A 18 6.61 -0.49 6.73
N LYS A 19 6.69 -0.55 8.06
CA LYS A 19 5.51 -0.51 8.92
C LYS A 19 4.81 0.85 8.75
N GLY A 20 3.50 0.82 8.56
CA GLY A 20 2.67 2.00 8.31
C GLY A 20 2.45 2.33 6.83
N ASP A 21 3.17 1.68 5.91
CA ASP A 21 2.95 1.87 4.47
C ASP A 21 1.54 1.42 4.07
N ILE A 22 1.00 2.13 3.07
CA ILE A 22 -0.30 1.82 2.47
C ILE A 22 -0.05 0.93 1.26
N VAL A 23 -0.64 -0.26 1.28
CA VAL A 23 -0.39 -1.28 0.29
C VAL A 23 -1.68 -1.86 -0.26
N ASP A 24 -1.65 -2.22 -1.54
CA ASP A 24 -2.75 -2.88 -2.23
C ASP A 24 -2.45 -4.37 -2.38
N ILE A 25 -3.46 -5.19 -2.11
CA ILE A 25 -3.34 -6.65 -2.18
C ILE A 25 -3.79 -7.11 -3.55
N LYS A 26 -2.85 -7.69 -4.32
CA LYS A 26 -3.11 -8.24 -5.65
C LYS A 26 -2.38 -9.56 -5.83
N GLY A 27 -3.13 -10.65 -5.68
CA GLY A 27 -2.61 -12.00 -5.93
C GLY A 27 -2.08 -12.16 -7.35
N MET A 28 -0.88 -12.71 -7.47
CA MET A 28 -0.21 -13.04 -8.74
C MET A 28 -0.30 -14.54 -8.96
N GLY A 29 -0.90 -14.98 -10.08
CA GLY A 29 -1.13 -16.40 -10.36
C GLY A 29 0.13 -17.23 -10.56
N THR A 30 1.25 -16.62 -10.96
CA THR A 30 2.53 -17.31 -11.18
C THR A 30 3.09 -17.93 -9.90
N VAL A 31 2.83 -17.31 -8.74
CA VAL A 31 3.36 -17.76 -7.44
C VAL A 31 2.19 -18.20 -6.57
N PRO A 32 2.01 -19.50 -6.30
CA PRO A 32 0.91 -19.98 -5.47
C PRO A 32 1.17 -19.81 -3.96
N LYS A 33 2.44 -19.74 -3.55
CA LYS A 33 2.80 -19.64 -2.13
C LYS A 33 2.47 -18.27 -1.56
N GLY A 34 1.80 -18.24 -0.40
CA GLY A 34 1.50 -17.00 0.33
C GLY A 34 0.41 -16.15 -0.31
N MET A 35 -0.37 -16.74 -1.23
CA MET A 35 -1.46 -16.07 -1.93
C MET A 35 -2.58 -15.67 -0.94
N PRO A 36 -3.10 -14.43 -1.03
CA PRO A 36 -4.21 -14.01 -0.21
C PRO A 36 -5.51 -14.73 -0.62
N HIS A 37 -6.41 -14.94 0.33
CA HIS A 37 -7.76 -15.41 0.01
C HIS A 37 -8.47 -14.40 -0.91
N LYS A 38 -9.27 -14.89 -1.88
CA LYS A 38 -9.90 -14.09 -2.94
C LYS A 38 -10.66 -12.86 -2.43
N CYS A 39 -11.27 -12.95 -1.25
CA CYS A 39 -12.02 -11.83 -0.65
C CYS A 39 -11.17 -10.62 -0.20
N TYR A 40 -9.84 -10.76 -0.16
CA TYR A 40 -8.91 -9.67 0.12
C TYR A 40 -8.27 -9.08 -1.14
N HIS A 41 -8.50 -9.70 -2.31
CA HIS A 41 -7.97 -9.19 -3.57
C HIS A 41 -8.58 -7.82 -3.87
N GLY A 42 -7.73 -6.87 -4.29
CA GLY A 42 -8.13 -5.49 -4.59
C GLY A 42 -8.36 -4.62 -3.35
N LYS A 43 -8.12 -5.13 -2.14
CA LYS A 43 -8.23 -4.32 -0.92
C LYS A 43 -6.92 -3.60 -0.62
N THR A 44 -7.06 -2.35 -0.21
CA THR A 44 -5.99 -1.58 0.40
C THR A 44 -5.92 -1.86 1.89
N GLY A 45 -4.71 -1.94 2.43
CA GLY A 45 -4.46 -2.10 3.85
C GLY A 45 -3.23 -1.34 4.30
N ARG A 46 -2.96 -1.41 5.61
CA ARG A 46 -1.74 -0.85 6.22
C ARG A 46 -0.84 -1.96 6.72
N VAL A 47 0.45 -1.82 6.49
CA VAL A 47 1.45 -2.77 6.98
C VAL A 47 1.58 -2.62 8.50
N TYR A 48 1.41 -3.71 9.25
CA TYR A 48 1.64 -3.74 10.70
C TYR A 48 2.95 -4.43 11.08
N ASN A 49 3.40 -5.40 10.28
CA ASN A 49 4.62 -6.17 10.51
C ASN A 49 5.26 -6.54 9.17
N VAL A 50 6.58 -6.68 9.15
CA VAL A 50 7.35 -7.13 7.99
C VAL A 50 8.16 -8.34 8.42
N THR A 51 8.10 -9.43 7.66
CA THR A 51 8.90 -10.64 7.89
C THR A 51 9.82 -10.88 6.70
N GLN A 52 10.69 -11.88 6.78
CA GLN A 52 11.72 -12.15 5.77
C GLN A 52 11.19 -12.28 4.32
N HIS A 53 9.99 -12.87 4.15
CA HIS A 53 9.42 -13.13 2.81
C HIS A 53 7.98 -12.64 2.65
N ALA A 54 7.39 -12.06 3.70
CA ALA A 54 5.99 -11.69 3.73
C ALA A 54 5.77 -10.41 4.53
N VAL A 55 4.60 -9.83 4.33
CA VAL A 55 4.18 -8.61 5.01
C VAL A 55 2.85 -8.89 5.68
N GLY A 56 2.77 -8.50 6.95
CA GLY A 56 1.54 -8.49 7.73
C GLY A 56 0.76 -7.23 7.43
N ILE A 57 -0.46 -7.37 6.90
CA ILE A 57 -1.34 -6.27 6.50
C ILE A 57 -2.61 -6.29 7.34
N VAL A 58 -3.04 -5.11 7.80
CA VAL A 58 -4.36 -4.89 8.39
C VAL A 58 -5.30 -4.42 7.30
N VAL A 59 -6.36 -5.17 7.07
CA VAL A 59 -7.37 -4.91 6.04
C VAL A 59 -8.75 -4.84 6.68
N ASN A 60 -9.55 -3.88 6.25
CA ASN A 60 -10.94 -3.79 6.67
C ASN A 60 -11.81 -4.75 5.85
N LYS A 61 -12.47 -5.70 6.54
CA LYS A 61 -13.39 -6.67 5.94
C LYS A 61 -14.78 -6.49 6.53
N GLN A 62 -15.75 -6.25 5.66
CA GLN A 62 -17.15 -6.26 6.03
C GLN A 62 -17.63 -7.71 6.24
N VAL A 63 -18.23 -7.99 7.39
CA VAL A 63 -18.82 -9.29 7.75
C VAL A 63 -20.16 -9.02 8.41
N LYS A 64 -21.25 -9.51 7.80
CA LYS A 64 -22.63 -9.41 8.32
C LYS A 64 -22.98 -8.01 8.89
N GLY A 65 -22.71 -6.96 8.12
CA GLY A 65 -23.01 -5.56 8.48
C GLY A 65 -21.96 -4.83 9.32
N LYS A 66 -20.95 -5.52 9.86
CA LYS A 66 -19.86 -4.88 10.64
C LYS A 66 -18.56 -4.82 9.86
N ILE A 67 -17.78 -3.76 10.03
CA ILE A 67 -16.43 -3.64 9.47
C ILE A 67 -15.44 -4.12 10.52
N LEU A 68 -14.76 -5.22 10.24
CA LEU A 68 -13.76 -5.80 11.12
C LEU A 68 -12.36 -5.60 10.55
N ALA A 69 -11.43 -5.17 11.39
CA ALA A 69 -10.01 -5.17 11.06
C ALA A 69 -9.49 -6.61 11.09
N LYS A 70 -9.05 -7.12 9.93
CA LYS A 70 -8.45 -8.45 9.78
C LYS A 70 -6.96 -8.31 9.52
N ARG A 71 -6.16 -9.04 10.28
CA ARG A 71 -4.71 -9.17 10.06
C ARG A 71 -4.47 -10.37 9.16
N ILE A 72 -3.73 -10.17 8.08
CA ILE A 72 -3.37 -11.22 7.12
C ILE A 72 -1.88 -11.15 6.82
N ASN A 73 -1.27 -12.31 6.59
CA ASN A 73 0.12 -12.41 6.15
C ASN A 73 0.12 -12.77 4.67
N VAL A 74 0.75 -11.93 3.86
CA VAL A 74 0.77 -12.06 2.40
C VAL A 74 2.21 -11.91 1.92
N ARG A 75 2.62 -12.71 0.93
CA ARG A 75 3.98 -12.60 0.38
C ARG A 75 4.15 -11.37 -0.52
N ILE A 76 5.39 -10.93 -0.66
CA ILE A 76 5.78 -9.68 -1.35
C ILE A 76 5.30 -9.66 -2.82
N GLU A 77 5.26 -10.82 -3.48
CA GLU A 77 4.80 -10.96 -4.87
C GLU A 77 3.32 -10.59 -5.08
N HIS A 78 2.54 -10.55 -4.00
CA HIS A 78 1.10 -10.33 -4.02
C HIS A 78 0.69 -8.97 -3.47
N ILE A 79 1.67 -8.10 -3.25
CA ILE A 79 1.50 -6.79 -2.63
C ILE A 79 2.08 -5.75 -3.57
N MET A 80 1.44 -4.58 -3.62
CA MET A 80 1.96 -3.41 -4.33
C MET A 80 1.85 -2.19 -3.43
N HIS A 81 2.77 -1.24 -3.58
CA HIS A 81 2.64 0.07 -2.95
C HIS A 81 1.44 0.81 -3.52
N SER A 82 0.56 1.30 -2.64
CA SER A 82 -0.61 2.05 -3.08
C SER A 82 -0.22 3.49 -3.41
N LYS A 83 -0.65 3.98 -4.57
CA LYS A 83 -0.46 5.38 -4.99
C LYS A 83 -1.58 6.30 -4.49
N SER A 84 -2.57 5.77 -3.77
CA SER A 84 -3.76 6.50 -3.31
C SER A 84 -3.44 7.74 -2.46
N ARG A 85 -2.30 7.75 -1.75
CA ARG A 85 -1.91 8.84 -0.86
C ARG A 85 -0.93 9.85 -1.48
N ASN A 86 -0.40 9.60 -2.67
CA ASN A 86 0.69 10.41 -3.23
C ASN A 86 0.27 11.86 -3.49
N SER A 87 -0.88 12.07 -4.15
CA SER A 87 -1.38 13.43 -4.44
C SER A 87 -1.66 14.25 -3.19
N PHE A 88 -2.08 13.59 -2.11
CA PHE A 88 -2.26 14.25 -0.81
C PHE A 88 -0.92 14.69 -0.22
N LEU A 89 0.11 13.84 -0.29
CA LEU A 89 1.44 14.16 0.24
C LEU A 89 2.13 15.28 -0.55
N GLU A 90 2.00 15.28 -1.88
CA GLU A 90 2.51 16.33 -2.75
C GLU A 90 1.88 17.68 -2.40
N ARG A 91 0.54 17.74 -2.33
CA ARG A 91 -0.19 18.95 -1.94
C ARG A 91 0.15 19.43 -0.52
N MET A 92 0.33 18.51 0.42
CA MET A 92 0.73 18.86 1.79
C MET A 92 2.09 19.55 1.79
N LYS A 93 3.06 19.01 1.03
CA LYS A 93 4.40 19.57 0.90
C LYS A 93 4.37 20.95 0.23
N GLU A 94 3.59 21.11 -0.83
CA GLU A 94 3.41 22.41 -1.51
C GLU A 94 2.80 23.46 -0.58
N ASN A 95 1.78 23.07 0.19
CA ASN A 95 1.13 23.99 1.13
C ASN A 95 2.05 24.37 2.28
N ASP A 96 2.84 23.44 2.81
CA ASP A 96 3.82 23.75 3.86
C ASP A 96 4.93 24.67 3.35
N GLN A 97 5.36 24.51 2.09
CA GLN A 97 6.29 25.43 1.45
C GLN A 97 5.70 26.84 1.32
N LYS A 98 4.45 26.96 0.84
CA LYS A 98 3.73 28.25 0.75
C LYS A 98 3.58 28.91 2.12
N LYS A 99 3.29 28.14 3.17
CA LYS A 99 3.22 28.64 4.55
C LYS A 99 4.56 29.17 5.05
N LYS A 100 5.65 28.48 4.74
CA LYS A 100 6.98 28.92 5.12
C LYS A 100 7.35 30.25 4.42
N GLU A 101 7.11 30.34 3.12
CA GLU A 101 7.38 31.56 2.33
C GLU A 101 6.52 32.75 2.78
N ALA A 102 5.25 32.52 3.08
CA ALA A 102 4.36 33.57 3.59
C ALA A 102 4.82 34.07 4.97
N LYS A 103 5.25 33.16 5.85
CA LYS A 103 5.82 33.52 7.16
C LYS A 103 7.11 34.34 7.03
N GLU A 104 7.97 34.02 6.08
CA GLU A 104 9.20 34.78 5.80
C GLU A 104 8.90 36.18 5.23
N LYS A 105 7.86 36.30 4.38
CA LYS A 105 7.43 37.58 3.79
C LYS A 105 6.51 38.42 4.69
N GLY A 106 6.05 37.87 5.82
CA GLY A 106 5.05 38.51 6.69
C GLY A 106 3.65 38.62 6.06
N THR A 107 3.37 37.84 5.01
CA THR A 107 2.07 37.80 4.33
C THR A 107 1.26 36.60 4.81
N TRP A 108 -0.05 36.63 4.55
CA TRP A 108 -0.94 35.50 4.85
C TRP A 108 -1.00 34.54 3.66
N VAL A 109 -1.09 33.24 3.96
CA VAL A 109 -1.35 32.21 2.94
C VAL A 109 -2.83 32.24 2.60
N GLN A 110 -3.14 32.25 1.31
CA GLN A 110 -4.50 32.13 0.80
C GLN A 110 -4.97 30.67 0.77
#